data_AF-A0A433QUW1-F1
#
_entry.id   AF-A0A433QUW1-F1
#
_cell.length_a   1.000
_cell.length_b   1.000
_cell.length_c   1.000
_cell.angle_alpha   90.00
_cell.angle_beta   90.00
_cell.angle_gamma   90.00
#
_symmetry.space_group_name_H-M   'P 1'
#
loop_
_entity.id
_entity.type
_entity.pdbx_description
1 polymer ?
#
loop_
_entity_poly.entity_id
_entity_poly.type
_entity_poly.pdbx_seq_one_letter_code
_entity_poly.pdbx_strand_id
1 'polypeptide(L)'
;MFAKTQFTPIALFVLLGQTIVAWSYHDLPHRRHYWEGKFLYVTDIHVDPTYLEGSDPKQLCHRISNLASNNTTGVYGALGTDCDSPIPLVMAYFWSTRVVATSHSVTHTDRD
;
A
#
# COMPACT_ATOMS: atom_id res chain seq x y z
N MET A 1 4.82 63.63 55.35
CA MET A 1 3.72 62.65 55.60
C MET A 1 3.34 62.00 54.29
N PHE A 2 4.03 60.93 53.88
CA PHE A 2 3.62 60.06 52.78
C PHE A 2 4.37 58.75 52.94
N ALA A 3 3.63 57.67 53.24
CA ALA A 3 3.86 56.34 52.69
C ALA A 3 2.85 55.39 53.35
N LYS A 4 1.77 55.12 52.61
CA LYS A 4 1.00 53.89 52.75
C LYS A 4 1.94 52.74 52.37
N THR A 5 2.06 51.74 53.22
CA THR A 5 2.63 50.45 52.80
C THR A 5 1.81 49.34 53.44
N GLN A 6 0.74 48.97 52.73
CA GLN A 6 0.07 47.69 52.89
C GLN A 6 1.05 46.61 52.45
N PHE A 7 1.69 45.94 53.40
CA PHE A 7 2.35 44.67 53.15
C PHE A 7 1.59 43.60 53.92
N THR A 8 0.68 42.94 53.21
CA THR A 8 0.45 41.48 53.26
C THR A 8 -0.75 41.15 52.36
N PRO A 9 -0.81 39.97 51.72
CA PRO A 9 0.18 38.90 51.72
C PRO A 9 0.54 38.45 50.29
N ILE A 10 1.83 38.55 49.95
CA ILE A 10 2.40 37.81 48.81
C ILE A 10 2.19 36.29 49.02
N ALA A 11 1.96 35.83 50.26
CA ALA A 11 1.61 34.46 50.59
C ALA A 11 0.26 33.97 50.01
N LEU A 12 -0.70 34.86 49.71
CA LEU A 12 -1.99 34.42 49.13
C LEU A 12 -1.85 34.03 47.65
N PHE A 13 -0.94 34.69 46.92
CA PHE A 13 -0.69 34.41 45.51
C PHE A 13 0.13 33.14 45.28
N VAL A 14 0.97 32.73 46.25
CA VAL A 14 1.78 31.51 46.12
C VAL A 14 0.95 30.23 46.33
N LEU A 15 -0.05 30.24 47.22
CA LEU A 15 -0.91 29.08 47.50
C LEU A 15 -1.97 28.81 46.41
N LEU A 16 -2.42 29.83 45.69
CA LEU A 16 -3.38 29.65 44.57
C LEU A 16 -2.71 29.36 43.22
N GLY A 17 -1.39 29.57 43.10
CA GLY A 17 -0.67 29.41 41.83
C GLY A 17 -0.20 28.00 41.49
N GLN A 18 -0.27 27.05 42.43
CA GLN A 18 0.35 25.73 42.25
C GLN A 18 -0.59 24.59 41.84
N THR A 19 -1.91 24.81 41.76
CA THR A 19 -2.84 23.70 41.46
C THR A 19 -3.19 23.54 39.98
N ILE A 20 -2.73 24.44 39.09
CA ILE A 20 -3.13 24.40 37.67
C ILE A 20 -2.07 23.73 36.77
N VAL A 21 -0.83 23.54 37.24
CA VAL A 21 0.29 23.08 36.38
C VAL A 21 0.56 21.57 36.44
N ALA A 22 -0.20 20.81 37.23
CA ALA A 22 -0.11 19.35 37.28
C ALA A 22 -1.38 18.67 36.72
N TRP A 23 -2.05 19.28 35.74
CA TRP A 23 -2.95 18.54 34.86
C TRP A 23 -2.10 17.69 33.91
N SER A 24 -1.84 16.46 34.33
CA SER A 24 -1.57 15.27 33.53
C SER A 24 -1.11 15.51 32.08
N TYR A 25 0.12 15.98 31.88
CA TYR A 25 0.74 16.05 30.54
C TYR A 25 1.32 14.69 30.09
N HIS A 26 1.10 13.62 30.86
CA HIS A 26 1.70 12.30 30.63
C HIS A 26 0.75 11.25 30.07
N ASP A 27 -0.44 11.62 29.59
CA ASP A 27 -1.28 10.73 28.79
C ASP A 27 -1.79 11.45 27.54
N LEU A 28 -0.86 11.87 26.66
CA LEU A 28 -1.19 11.88 25.24
C LEU A 28 -1.43 10.42 24.86
N PRO A 29 -2.63 10.02 24.41
CA PRO A 29 -2.86 8.66 24.00
C PRO A 29 -1.85 8.35 22.90
N HIS A 30 -0.88 7.48 23.21
CA HIS A 30 -0.03 6.88 22.19
C HIS A 30 -0.99 6.32 21.16
N ARG A 31 -1.06 6.96 20.00
CA ARG A 31 -1.81 6.50 18.84
C ARG A 31 -1.16 5.17 18.47
N ARG A 32 -1.64 4.07 19.05
CA ARG A 32 -1.22 2.74 18.63
C ARG A 32 -1.67 2.65 17.19
N HIS A 33 -0.72 2.73 16.27
CA HIS A 33 -0.98 2.42 14.89
C HIS A 33 -1.38 0.95 14.85
N TYR A 34 -2.69 0.71 14.68
CA TYR A 34 -3.21 -0.61 14.43
C TYR A 34 -2.80 -0.98 13.01
N TRP A 35 -1.78 -1.82 12.90
CA TRP A 35 -1.32 -2.33 11.62
C TRP A 35 -2.20 -3.51 11.22
N GLU A 36 -2.97 -3.31 10.16
CA GLU A 36 -3.70 -4.38 9.50
C GLU A 36 -2.81 -5.02 8.44
N GLY A 37 -2.59 -6.33 8.55
CA GLY A 37 -1.96 -7.10 7.48
C GLY A 37 -2.86 -7.09 6.24
N LYS A 38 -2.26 -6.92 5.06
CA LYS A 38 -2.94 -7.06 3.77
C LYS A 38 -2.24 -8.16 2.98
N PHE A 39 -3.02 -9.02 2.33
CA PHE A 39 -2.50 -10.05 1.45
C PHE A 39 -3.05 -9.85 0.04
N LEU A 40 -2.21 -10.10 -0.95
CA LEU A 40 -2.60 -10.15 -2.36
C LEU A 40 -2.67 -11.62 -2.77
N TYR A 41 -3.81 -12.04 -3.29
CA TYR A 41 -4.00 -13.37 -3.87
C TYR A 41 -4.20 -13.23 -5.38
N VAL A 42 -3.34 -13.91 -6.14
CA VAL A 42 -3.34 -13.88 -7.60
C VAL A 42 -3.17 -15.32 -8.06
N THR A 43 -4.05 -15.75 -8.95
CA THR A 43 -4.09 -17.12 -9.48
C THR A 43 -4.37 -17.07 -10.98
N ASP A 44 -4.32 -18.24 -11.61
CA ASP A 44 -4.76 -18.46 -13.00
C ASP A 44 -3.99 -17.60 -14.01
N ILE A 45 -2.73 -17.31 -13.70
CA ILE A 45 -1.80 -16.68 -14.64
C ILE A 45 -1.31 -17.75 -15.61
N HIS A 46 -2.05 -17.91 -16.71
CA HIS A 46 -1.62 -18.71 -17.84
C HIS A 46 -0.75 -17.84 -18.75
N VAL A 47 0.56 -18.03 -18.69
CA VAL A 47 1.50 -17.27 -19.53
C VAL A 47 1.61 -17.95 -20.87
N ASP A 48 1.45 -17.17 -21.93
CA ASP A 48 1.72 -17.60 -23.29
C ASP A 48 3.03 -17.00 -23.82
N PRO A 49 4.12 -17.79 -23.87
CA PRO A 49 5.43 -17.30 -24.31
C PRO A 49 5.46 -16.96 -25.80
N THR A 50 4.52 -17.51 -26.56
CA THR A 50 4.48 -17.37 -28.02
C THR A 50 3.54 -16.26 -28.47
N TYR A 51 2.79 -15.64 -27.55
CA TYR A 51 1.78 -14.63 -27.85
C TYR A 51 2.33 -13.55 -28.78
N LEU A 52 1.57 -13.27 -29.85
CA LEU A 52 1.92 -12.29 -30.86
C LEU A 52 0.85 -11.19 -30.91
N GLU A 53 1.27 -9.94 -30.73
CA GLU A 53 0.44 -8.76 -30.96
C GLU A 53 0.02 -8.66 -32.44
N GLY A 54 -1.23 -8.27 -32.70
CA GLY A 54 -1.76 -8.15 -34.06
C GLY A 54 -1.87 -9.51 -34.77
N SER A 55 -2.03 -10.59 -34.02
CA SER A 55 -2.33 -11.93 -34.52
C SER A 55 -3.83 -12.21 -34.49
N ASP A 56 -4.23 -13.35 -35.06
CA ASP A 56 -5.61 -13.82 -35.06
C ASP A 56 -5.87 -14.65 -33.78
N PRO A 57 -6.80 -14.23 -32.91
CA PRO A 57 -7.14 -14.99 -31.71
C PRO A 57 -7.60 -16.42 -32.01
N LYS A 58 -8.18 -16.68 -33.19
CA LYS A 58 -8.62 -18.01 -33.62
C LYS A 58 -7.45 -18.91 -34.06
N GLN A 59 -6.26 -18.35 -34.22
CA GLN A 59 -5.03 -19.07 -34.54
C GLN A 59 -4.09 -19.16 -33.34
N LEU A 60 -4.67 -19.39 -32.16
CA LEU A 60 -3.95 -19.56 -30.90
C LEU A 60 -3.09 -18.34 -30.54
N CYS A 61 -3.39 -17.15 -31.09
CA CYS A 61 -2.75 -15.90 -30.71
C CYS A 61 -1.24 -15.84 -31.04
N HIS A 62 -0.76 -16.75 -31.90
CA HIS A 62 0.66 -16.87 -32.31
C HIS A 62 0.89 -16.65 -33.80
N ARG A 63 -0.19 -16.47 -34.56
CA ARG A 63 -0.13 -16.45 -36.02
C ARG A 63 -0.97 -15.33 -36.59
N ILE A 64 -0.39 -14.64 -37.55
CA ILE A 64 -1.05 -13.62 -38.33
C ILE A 64 -1.89 -14.32 -39.40
N SER A 65 -3.17 -13.98 -39.46
CA SER A 65 -4.07 -14.43 -40.50
C SER A 65 -3.87 -13.61 -41.79
N ASN A 66 -4.14 -14.23 -42.93
CA ASN A 66 -4.06 -13.56 -44.23
C ASN A 66 -5.08 -12.42 -44.37
N LEU A 67 -6.17 -12.48 -43.60
CA LEU A 67 -7.20 -11.45 -43.59
C LEU A 67 -6.95 -10.49 -42.44
N ALA A 68 -6.56 -9.26 -42.76
CA ALA A 68 -6.21 -8.24 -41.76
C ALA A 68 -7.31 -7.97 -40.73
N SER A 69 -8.59 -8.13 -41.11
CA SER A 69 -9.72 -7.95 -40.18
C SER A 69 -9.78 -8.99 -39.06
N ASN A 70 -9.09 -10.14 -39.20
CA ASN A 70 -9.06 -11.18 -38.17
C ASN A 70 -7.93 -10.97 -37.16
N ASN A 71 -6.96 -10.12 -37.49
CA ASN A 71 -5.77 -9.87 -36.68
C ASN A 71 -6.08 -8.83 -35.59
N THR A 72 -6.75 -9.25 -34.53
CA THR A 72 -7.35 -8.35 -33.54
C THR A 72 -6.70 -8.43 -32.15
N THR A 73 -5.66 -9.24 -31.95
CA THR A 73 -5.00 -9.31 -30.63
C THR A 73 -4.26 -8.00 -30.30
N GLY A 74 -4.33 -7.58 -29.03
CA GLY A 74 -3.64 -6.38 -28.53
C GLY A 74 -2.37 -6.71 -27.75
N VAL A 75 -1.60 -5.68 -27.38
CA VAL A 75 -0.36 -5.80 -26.58
C VAL A 75 -0.58 -6.56 -25.27
N TYR A 76 -1.70 -6.30 -24.60
CA TYR A 76 -2.01 -6.81 -23.27
C TYR A 76 -3.00 -7.99 -23.28
N GLY A 77 -3.25 -8.59 -24.45
CA GLY A 77 -4.18 -9.69 -24.59
C GLY A 77 -5.28 -9.40 -25.61
N ALA A 78 -6.17 -10.37 -25.76
CA ALA A 78 -7.39 -10.26 -26.55
C ALA A 78 -8.57 -10.63 -25.64
N LEU A 79 -9.30 -9.62 -25.18
CA LEU A 79 -10.39 -9.82 -24.23
C LEU A 79 -11.53 -10.61 -24.88
N GLY A 80 -12.04 -11.62 -24.18
CA GLY A 80 -13.18 -12.43 -24.63
C GLY A 80 -12.83 -13.49 -25.68
N THR A 81 -11.55 -13.82 -25.83
CA THR A 81 -11.06 -14.91 -26.69
C THR A 81 -10.34 -15.97 -25.86
N ASP A 82 -9.98 -17.09 -26.49
CA ASP A 82 -9.26 -18.20 -25.84
C ASP A 82 -7.74 -17.96 -25.77
N CYS A 83 -7.29 -16.70 -25.76
CA CYS A 83 -5.87 -16.39 -25.65
C CYS A 83 -5.43 -16.46 -24.20
N ASP A 84 -4.29 -17.11 -23.96
CA ASP A 84 -3.56 -17.00 -22.70
C ASP A 84 -2.84 -15.63 -22.60
N SER A 85 -2.29 -15.34 -21.43
CA SER A 85 -1.77 -14.01 -21.09
C SER A 85 -0.41 -13.73 -21.73
N PRO A 86 -0.26 -12.61 -22.46
CA PRO A 86 1.05 -12.18 -22.93
C PRO A 86 1.97 -11.74 -21.78
N ILE A 87 3.27 -11.95 -21.94
CA ILE A 87 4.30 -11.50 -20.98
C ILE A 87 4.12 -10.02 -20.59
N PRO A 88 3.88 -9.07 -21.53
CA PRO A 88 3.57 -7.68 -21.20
C PRO A 88 2.45 -7.49 -20.16
N LEU A 89 1.36 -8.26 -20.22
CA LEU A 89 0.26 -8.16 -19.25
C LEU A 89 0.71 -8.61 -17.86
N VAL A 90 1.36 -9.76 -17.79
CA VAL A 90 1.84 -10.35 -16.53
C VAL A 90 2.85 -9.43 -15.86
N MET A 91 3.80 -8.89 -16.63
CA MET A 91 4.80 -7.96 -16.13
C MET A 91 4.18 -6.64 -15.68
N ALA A 92 3.23 -6.08 -16.45
CA ALA A 92 2.52 -4.86 -16.06
C ALA A 92 1.76 -5.04 -14.75
N TYR A 93 1.12 -6.19 -14.56
CA TYR A 93 0.41 -6.52 -13.33
C TYR A 93 1.35 -6.52 -12.11
N PHE A 94 2.44 -7.29 -12.15
CA PHE A 94 3.38 -7.37 -11.02
C PHE A 94 4.13 -6.06 -10.77
N TRP A 95 4.44 -5.31 -11.82
CA TRP A 95 5.01 -3.98 -11.68
C TRP A 95 4.04 -3.03 -10.96
N SER A 96 2.76 -3.04 -11.34
CA SER A 96 1.74 -2.15 -10.76
C SER A 96 1.46 -2.43 -9.28
N THR A 97 1.51 -3.70 -8.89
CA THR A 97 1.25 -4.13 -7.51
C THR A 97 2.47 -3.93 -6.60
N ARG A 98 3.62 -3.54 -7.17
CA ARG A 98 4.93 -3.51 -6.48
C ARG A 98 5.24 -4.83 -5.77
N VAL A 99 4.65 -5.92 -6.24
CA VAL A 99 5.04 -7.28 -5.88
C VAL A 99 6.24 -7.62 -6.76
N VAL A 100 7.32 -6.88 -6.54
CA VAL A 100 8.66 -7.42 -6.77
C VAL A 100 8.93 -8.18 -5.49
N ALA A 101 9.24 -9.48 -5.60
CA ALA A 101 9.63 -10.28 -4.46
C ALA A 101 10.77 -9.58 -3.70
N THR A 102 10.42 -8.78 -2.68
CA THR A 102 11.33 -8.50 -1.59
C THR A 102 11.40 -9.83 -0.87
N SER A 103 12.39 -10.65 -1.23
CA SER A 103 12.76 -11.84 -0.49
C SER A 103 13.27 -11.40 0.89
N HIS A 104 12.36 -10.97 1.75
CA HIS A 104 12.63 -10.95 3.17
C HIS A 104 12.66 -12.41 3.59
N SER A 105 13.85 -12.92 3.90
CA SER A 105 13.97 -14.20 4.57
C SER A 105 13.23 -14.08 5.90
N VAL A 106 12.07 -14.72 5.98
CA VAL A 106 11.39 -14.92 7.25
C VAL A 106 12.22 -15.99 7.95
N THR A 107 13.13 -15.57 8.83
CA THR A 107 13.76 -16.46 9.78
C THR A 107 12.72 -16.86 10.82
N HIS A 108 12.13 -18.03 10.63
CA HIS A 108 11.31 -18.69 11.65
C HIS A 108 12.21 -18.94 12.86
N THR A 109 12.05 -18.14 13.92
CA THR A 109 12.62 -18.47 15.22
C THR A 109 11.56 -19.29 15.93
N ASP A 110 11.64 -20.61 15.78
CA ASP A 110 10.96 -21.52 16.69
C ASP A 110 11.48 -21.24 18.10
N ARG A 111 10.57 -20.83 18.97
CA ARG A 111 10.78 -20.68 20.39
C ARG A 111 10.03 -21.84 21.04
N ASP A 112 10.76 -22.92 21.31
CA ASP A 112 10.35 -23.99 22.22
C ASP A 112 10.19 -23.49 23.66
#